data_AF-A0A968MXF5-F1
#
_entry.id   AF-A0A968MXF5-F1
#
_cell.length_a   1.000
_cell.length_b   1.000
_cell.length_c   1.000
_cell.angle_alpha   90.00
_cell.angle_beta   90.00
_cell.angle_gamma   90.00
#
_symmetry.space_group_name_H-M   'P 1'
#
loop_
_entity.id
_entity.type
_entity.pdbx_description
1 polymer ?
#
loop_
_entity_poly.entity_id
_entity_poly.type
_entity_poly.pdbx_seq_one_letter_code
_entity_poly.pdbx_strand_id
1 'polypeptide(L)'
;MKKGLLCLIVAFNSFILFSQSVPGTYKVTWAGNSFGGASGKWVQNRISGAGFAPDGTVYANSGWDESGRWRGMYKDGNVLPYRGDGGSKTVAQNHNYFYVSYGKTIREHEFNGDITAKTLDFWI
;
A
#
# COMPACT_ATOMS: atom_id res chain seq x y z
N MET A 1 -38.62 34.06 9.50
CA MET A 1 -38.34 32.67 9.01
C MET A 1 -38.37 32.54 7.49
N LYS A 2 -39.33 33.14 6.76
CA LYS A 2 -39.48 32.93 5.30
C LYS A 2 -38.35 33.54 4.43
N LYS A 3 -37.77 34.68 4.84
CA LYS A 3 -36.69 35.37 4.08
C LYS A 3 -35.34 34.64 4.14
N GLY A 4 -35.02 34.01 5.27
CA GLY A 4 -33.76 33.26 5.44
C GLY A 4 -33.73 31.96 4.63
N LEU A 5 -34.87 31.26 4.56
CA LEU A 5 -35.01 30.06 3.74
C LEU A 5 -34.86 30.38 2.24
N LEU A 6 -35.39 31.53 1.80
CA LEU A 6 -35.26 31.98 0.42
C LEU A 6 -33.80 32.29 0.05
N CYS A 7 -33.04 32.98 0.92
CA CYS A 7 -31.60 33.20 0.70
C CYS A 7 -30.80 31.89 0.65
N LEU A 8 -31.17 30.91 1.48
CA LEU A 8 -30.49 29.61 1.52
C LEU A 8 -30.73 28.81 0.22
N ILE A 9 -31.96 28.86 -0.32
CA ILE A 9 -32.30 28.25 -1.60
C ILE A 9 -31.56 28.95 -2.75
N VAL A 10 -31.50 30.28 -2.75
CA VAL A 10 -30.77 31.04 -3.78
C VAL A 10 -29.27 30.73 -3.72
N ALA A 11 -28.68 30.70 -2.52
CA ALA A 11 -27.27 30.36 -2.32
C ALA A 11 -26.96 28.91 -2.74
N PHE A 12 -27.87 27.96 -2.49
CA PHE A 12 -27.68 26.56 -2.88
C PHE A 12 -27.79 26.35 -4.40
N ASN A 13 -28.67 27.11 -5.07
CA ASN A 13 -28.81 27.05 -6.53
C ASN A 13 -27.66 27.74 -7.27
N SER A 14 -27.05 28.78 -6.69
CA SER A 14 -25.90 29.43 -7.32
C SER A 14 -24.66 28.54 -7.36
N PHE A 15 -24.50 27.56 -6.47
CA PHE A 15 -23.41 26.58 -6.56
C PHE A 15 -23.51 25.67 -7.81
N ILE A 16 -24.71 25.41 -8.32
CA ILE A 16 -24.92 24.58 -9.52
C ILE A 16 -24.44 25.34 -10.77
N LEU A 17 -24.54 26.68 -10.79
CA LEU A 17 -24.12 27.52 -11.91
C LEU A 17 -22.60 27.66 -12.04
N PHE A 18 -21.83 27.30 -10.99
CA PHE A 18 -20.36 27.25 -11.03
C PHE A 18 -19.83 25.82 -11.25
N SER A 19 -20.70 24.83 -11.42
CA SER A 19 -20.28 23.48 -11.79
C SER A 19 -19.94 23.45 -13.29
N GLN A 20 -18.66 23.54 -13.62
CA GLN A 20 -18.18 23.26 -14.97
C GLN A 20 -18.03 21.76 -15.15
N SER A 21 -18.77 21.17 -16.10
CA SER A 21 -18.38 19.90 -16.68
C SER A 21 -17.12 20.13 -17.52
N VAL A 22 -16.10 19.30 -17.33
CA VAL A 22 -14.93 19.31 -18.23
C VAL A 22 -15.44 18.90 -19.62
N PRO A 23 -15.35 19.76 -20.65
CA PRO A 23 -15.86 19.43 -21.97
C PRO A 23 -15.13 18.24 -22.57
N GLY A 24 -15.87 17.28 -23.12
CA GLY A 24 -15.33 16.09 -23.78
C GLY A 24 -15.16 14.88 -22.86
N THR A 25 -14.52 13.83 -23.38
CA THR A 25 -14.17 12.64 -22.61
C THR A 25 -12.80 12.84 -21.99
N TYR A 26 -12.73 12.94 -20.67
CA TYR A 26 -11.44 12.95 -19.98
C TYR A 26 -10.99 11.50 -19.76
N LYS A 27 -9.72 11.23 -20.09
CA LYS A 27 -9.05 9.96 -19.79
C LYS A 27 -8.04 10.23 -18.71
N VAL A 28 -8.28 9.69 -17.51
CA VAL A 28 -7.26 9.68 -16.46
C VAL A 28 -6.21 8.64 -16.84
N THR A 29 -4.98 9.10 -17.09
CA THR A 29 -3.82 8.24 -17.32
C THR A 29 -2.89 8.38 -16.13
N TRP A 30 -2.55 7.26 -15.49
CA TRP A 30 -1.67 7.26 -14.33
C TRP A 30 -0.22 7.30 -14.79
N ALA A 31 0.53 8.33 -14.41
CA ALA A 31 1.98 8.39 -14.55
C ALA A 31 2.60 8.21 -13.15
N GLY A 32 3.13 7.01 -12.89
CA GLY A 32 3.41 6.53 -11.52
C GLY A 32 2.14 5.94 -10.88
N ASN A 33 2.24 4.70 -10.38
CA ASN A 33 1.13 3.77 -10.12
C ASN A 33 0.22 3.57 -11.34
N SER A 34 0.70 2.82 -12.34
CA SER A 34 0.08 2.53 -13.65
C SER A 34 -1.33 1.91 -13.63
N PHE A 35 -1.90 1.67 -12.44
CA PHE A 35 -3.25 1.16 -12.22
C PHE A 35 -3.94 2.06 -11.20
N GLY A 36 -5.25 2.31 -11.31
CA GLY A 36 -5.96 3.06 -10.28
C GLY A 36 -6.20 2.25 -8.99
N GLY A 37 -6.40 2.94 -7.87
CA GLY A 37 -7.15 2.46 -6.70
C GLY A 37 -6.54 1.33 -5.86
N ALA A 38 -5.22 1.30 -5.65
CA ALA A 38 -4.55 0.25 -4.86
C ALA A 38 -5.02 -1.16 -5.27
N SER A 39 -5.11 -1.41 -6.58
CA SER A 39 -5.74 -2.57 -7.23
C SER A 39 -5.01 -3.91 -7.01
N GLY A 40 -4.18 -4.01 -5.98
CA GLY A 40 -3.31 -5.16 -5.71
C GLY A 40 -2.12 -5.29 -6.67
N LYS A 41 -2.04 -4.45 -7.70
CA LYS A 41 -0.96 -4.45 -8.70
C LYS A 41 0.07 -3.34 -8.53
N TRP A 42 -0.05 -2.57 -7.45
CA TRP A 42 0.88 -1.48 -7.19
C TRP A 42 2.18 -2.05 -6.66
N VAL A 43 3.28 -1.70 -7.33
CA VAL A 43 4.62 -1.90 -6.79
C VAL A 43 4.81 -0.87 -5.68
N GLN A 44 5.48 -1.27 -4.62
CA GLN A 44 5.70 -0.38 -3.48
C GLN A 44 6.42 0.89 -3.92
N ASN A 45 5.92 2.04 -3.44
CA ASN A 45 6.48 3.35 -3.77
C ASN A 45 7.87 3.58 -3.18
N ARG A 46 8.23 2.83 -2.14
CA ARG A 46 9.54 2.83 -1.49
C ARG A 46 9.84 1.43 -0.95
N ILE A 47 11.08 0.99 -1.09
CA ILE A 47 11.58 -0.24 -0.49
C ILE A 47 12.73 0.12 0.45
N SER A 48 12.63 -0.28 1.71
CA SER A 48 13.68 -0.10 2.74
C SER A 48 14.63 -1.29 2.79
N GLY A 49 14.16 -2.47 2.39
CA GLY A 49 14.98 -3.66 2.25
C GLY A 49 14.23 -4.75 1.48
N ALA A 50 14.98 -5.62 0.80
CA ALA A 50 14.43 -6.75 0.07
C ALA A 50 15.30 -8.01 0.23
N GLY A 51 14.67 -9.15 0.01
CA GLY A 51 15.27 -10.47 -0.04
C GLY A 51 14.68 -11.31 -1.16
N PHE A 52 15.35 -12.42 -1.45
CA PHE A 52 15.06 -13.32 -2.57
C PHE A 52 14.94 -14.74 -2.02
N ALA A 53 13.81 -15.38 -2.32
CA ALA A 53 13.64 -16.81 -2.10
C ALA A 53 14.34 -17.62 -3.22
N PRO A 54 14.68 -18.90 -2.96
CA PRO A 54 15.31 -19.76 -3.97
C PRO A 54 14.49 -19.96 -5.25
N ASP A 55 13.17 -19.80 -5.16
CA ASP A 55 12.24 -19.93 -6.28
C ASP A 55 12.11 -18.65 -7.13
N GLY A 56 12.93 -17.63 -6.85
CA GLY A 56 12.95 -16.34 -7.53
C GLY A 56 11.95 -15.31 -6.99
N THR A 57 11.17 -15.63 -5.95
CA THR A 57 10.24 -14.67 -5.34
C THR A 57 11.00 -13.59 -4.58
N VAL A 58 10.66 -12.33 -4.83
CA VAL A 58 11.21 -11.17 -4.11
C VAL A 58 10.28 -10.78 -2.97
N TYR A 59 10.83 -10.73 -1.76
CA TYR A 59 10.17 -10.22 -0.56
C TYR A 59 10.75 -8.86 -0.25
N ALA A 60 9.92 -7.82 -0.33
CA ALA A 60 10.32 -6.45 -0.06
C ALA A 60 9.58 -5.91 1.16
N ASN A 61 10.19 -4.92 1.79
CA ASN A 61 9.68 -4.30 3.00
C ASN A 61 9.83 -2.79 2.91
N SER A 62 8.84 -2.09 3.43
CA SER A 62 8.76 -0.65 3.46
C SER A 62 8.23 -0.18 4.81
N GLY A 63 8.81 0.91 5.31
CA GLY A 63 8.26 1.61 6.47
C GLY A 63 6.90 2.25 6.19
N TRP A 64 6.60 2.56 4.92
CA TRP A 64 5.30 3.07 4.49
C TRP A 64 5.09 2.82 3.00
N ASP A 65 3.88 2.43 2.60
CA ASP A 65 3.51 2.23 1.20
C ASP A 65 2.10 2.73 0.92
N GLU A 66 1.91 3.36 -0.23
CA GLU A 66 0.65 4.01 -0.63
C GLU A 66 -0.48 3.00 -0.88
N SER A 67 -0.14 1.75 -1.25
CA SER A 67 -1.13 0.67 -1.38
C SER A 67 -1.54 0.05 -0.04
N GLY A 68 -1.07 0.62 1.09
CA GLY A 68 -1.31 0.10 2.43
C GLY A 68 -0.57 -1.22 2.69
N ARG A 69 0.43 -1.53 1.86
CA ARG A 69 1.09 -2.83 1.80
C ARG A 69 2.57 -2.66 2.13
N TRP A 70 2.84 -2.62 3.43
CA TRP A 70 4.19 -2.38 3.95
C TRP A 70 5.19 -3.49 3.63
N ARG A 71 4.71 -4.70 3.38
CA ARG A 71 5.53 -5.77 2.84
C ARG A 71 4.99 -6.19 1.47
N GLY A 72 5.86 -6.31 0.49
CA GLY A 72 5.52 -6.69 -0.88
C GLY A 72 6.11 -8.04 -1.24
N MET A 73 5.35 -8.82 -2.00
CA MET A 73 5.85 -10.02 -2.68
C MET A 73 5.73 -9.83 -4.19
N TYR A 74 6.80 -10.17 -4.90
CA TYR A 74 6.87 -10.05 -6.36
C TYR A 74 7.44 -11.32 -6.97
N LYS A 75 6.86 -11.77 -8.08
CA LYS A 75 7.35 -12.91 -8.83
C LYS A 75 6.98 -12.76 -10.30
N ASP A 76 7.93 -13.00 -11.20
CA ASP A 76 7.71 -12.97 -12.65
C ASP A 76 7.03 -11.68 -13.14
N GLY A 77 7.42 -10.53 -12.58
CA GLY A 77 6.86 -9.22 -12.90
C GLY A 77 5.46 -8.94 -12.30
N ASN A 78 4.90 -9.89 -11.55
CA ASN A 78 3.61 -9.76 -10.89
C ASN A 78 3.74 -9.36 -9.43
N VAL A 79 2.75 -8.62 -8.96
CA VAL A 79 2.54 -8.33 -7.55
C VAL A 79 1.69 -9.45 -6.94
N LEU A 80 2.24 -10.19 -5.99
CA LEU A 80 1.54 -11.28 -5.32
C LEU A 80 0.76 -10.75 -4.11
N PRO A 81 -0.39 -11.34 -3.74
CA PRO A 81 -1.13 -10.94 -2.55
C PRO A 81 -0.28 -11.22 -1.31
N TYR A 82 0.16 -10.16 -0.64
CA TYR A 82 0.83 -10.26 0.64
C TYR A 82 0.41 -9.07 1.49
N ARG A 83 -0.14 -9.34 2.67
CA ARG A 83 -0.63 -8.30 3.57
C ARG A 83 0.11 -8.45 4.89
N GLY A 84 1.24 -7.78 4.97
CA GLY A 84 2.06 -7.81 6.15
C GLY A 84 1.86 -6.59 7.05
N ASP A 85 1.70 -6.81 8.35
CA ASP A 85 1.95 -5.84 9.42
C ASP A 85 3.31 -5.15 9.17
N GLY A 86 3.44 -3.85 9.39
CA GLY A 86 4.56 -3.07 8.86
C GLY A 86 4.97 -1.86 9.67
N GLY A 87 5.92 -1.10 9.13
CA GLY A 87 6.72 -0.14 9.91
C GLY A 87 8.17 -0.60 10.14
N SER A 88 8.61 -1.61 9.41
CA SER A 88 9.97 -2.14 9.47
C SER A 88 10.88 -1.49 8.43
N LYS A 89 12.15 -1.25 8.77
CA LYS A 89 13.17 -0.73 7.84
C LYS A 89 14.26 -1.74 7.50
N THR A 90 14.27 -2.90 8.14
CA THR A 90 15.41 -3.83 8.07
C THR A 90 14.93 -5.23 7.80
N VAL A 91 15.61 -5.90 6.87
CA VAL A 91 15.32 -7.28 6.49
C VAL A 91 16.62 -8.09 6.52
N ALA A 92 16.52 -9.34 6.94
CA ALA A 92 17.59 -10.33 6.81
C ALA A 92 16.97 -11.64 6.30
N GLN A 93 17.76 -12.52 5.69
CA GLN A 93 17.22 -13.78 5.15
C GLN A 93 18.20 -14.93 5.29
N ASN A 94 17.67 -16.15 5.30
CA ASN A 94 18.42 -17.39 5.05
C ASN A 94 17.70 -18.22 3.97
N HIS A 95 18.05 -19.51 3.82
CA HIS A 95 17.43 -20.37 2.80
C HIS A 95 15.94 -20.65 3.02
N ASN A 96 15.45 -20.52 4.24
CA ASN A 96 14.10 -20.94 4.63
C ASN A 96 13.22 -19.77 5.08
N TYR A 97 13.83 -18.69 5.58
CA TYR A 97 13.15 -17.63 6.30
C TYR A 97 13.58 -16.24 5.87
N PHE A 98 12.60 -15.34 5.92
CA PHE A 98 12.75 -13.89 5.82
C PHE A 98 12.44 -13.24 7.17
N TYR A 99 13.39 -12.50 7.70
CA TYR A 99 13.30 -11.83 8.99
C TYR A 99 12.98 -10.36 8.81
N VAL A 100 11.99 -9.86 9.54
CA VAL A 100 11.54 -8.48 9.49
C VAL A 100 11.48 -7.90 10.90
N SER A 101 12.10 -6.75 11.13
CA SER A 101 12.01 -6.04 12.41
C SER A 101 10.68 -5.33 12.56
N TYR A 102 9.89 -5.55 13.60
CA TYR A 102 8.61 -4.84 13.81
C TYR A 102 8.56 -4.27 15.23
N GLY A 103 8.58 -2.94 15.37
CA GLY A 103 8.69 -2.32 16.69
C GLY A 103 9.98 -2.73 17.40
N LYS A 104 9.84 -3.44 18.54
CA LYS A 104 10.96 -3.99 19.34
C LYS A 104 11.22 -5.48 19.09
N THR A 105 10.57 -6.10 18.10
CA THR A 105 10.65 -7.55 17.88
C THR A 105 11.19 -7.88 16.48
N ILE A 106 11.66 -9.11 16.31
CA ILE A 106 11.95 -9.70 14.99
C ILE A 106 10.89 -10.76 14.72
N ARG A 107 10.32 -10.74 13.52
CA ARG A 107 9.40 -11.76 13.03
C ARG A 107 10.07 -12.57 11.93
N GLU A 108 10.00 -13.89 12.03
CA GLU A 108 10.35 -14.77 10.92
C GLU A 108 9.12 -15.01 10.02
N HIS A 109 9.38 -15.16 8.72
CA HIS A 109 8.38 -15.49 7.72
C HIS A 109 8.93 -16.58 6.82
N GLU A 110 8.18 -17.65 6.64
CA GLU A 110 8.50 -18.67 5.64
C GLU A 110 8.28 -18.14 4.22
N PHE A 111 9.06 -18.68 3.27
CA PHE A 111 8.94 -18.36 1.85
C PHE A 111 7.75 -19.07 1.18
N ASN A 112 6.58 -19.06 1.81
CA ASN A 112 5.33 -19.66 1.31
C ASN A 112 4.18 -18.65 1.28
N GLY A 113 4.40 -17.40 1.70
CA GLY A 113 3.38 -16.35 1.70
C GLY A 113 2.46 -16.38 2.92
N ASP A 114 2.51 -17.44 3.72
CA ASP A 114 1.81 -17.54 4.99
C ASP A 114 2.60 -16.86 6.11
N ILE A 115 1.91 -16.07 6.93
CA ILE A 115 2.50 -15.40 8.08
C ILE A 115 2.47 -16.36 9.26
N THR A 116 3.42 -17.30 9.31
CA THR A 116 3.79 -18.00 10.56
C THR A 116 4.79 -17.13 11.33
N ALA A 117 4.34 -15.98 11.80
CA ALA A 117 5.18 -15.09 12.61
C ALA A 117 5.44 -15.72 13.98
N LYS A 118 6.67 -16.19 14.21
CA LYS A 118 7.19 -16.32 15.58
C LYS A 118 7.83 -15.00 15.98
N THR A 119 7.36 -14.45 17.09
CA THR A 119 8.00 -13.30 17.72
C THR A 119 9.23 -13.81 18.47
N LEU A 120 10.41 -13.34 18.08
CA LEU A 120 11.62 -13.50 18.87
C LEU A 120 11.72 -12.30 19.81
N ASP A 121 11.31 -12.51 21.07
CA ASP A 121 11.50 -11.54 22.14
C ASP A 121 12.92 -11.69 22.69
N PHE A 122 13.75 -10.68 22.45
CA PHE A 122 15.06 -10.58 23.10
C PHE A 122 14.85 -9.88 24.43
N TRP A 123 14.96 -10.62 25.53
CA TRP A 123 15.09 -10.02 26.86
C TRP A 123 16.45 -9.32 26.91
N ILE A 124 16.44 -7.99 26.85
CA ILE A 124 17.58 -7.13 27.17
C ILE A 124 17.39 -6.56 28.56
#